data_AF-A0A9W9QK29-F1
#
_entry.id   AF-A0A9W9QK29-F1
#
_cell.length_a   1.000
_cell.length_b   1.000
_cell.length_c   1.000
_cell.angle_alpha   90.00
_cell.angle_beta   90.00
_cell.angle_gamma   90.00
#
_symmetry.space_group_name_H-M   'P 1'
#
loop_
_entity.id
_entity.type
_entity.pdbx_description
1 polymer ?
#
loop_
_entity_poly.entity_id
_entity_poly.type
_entity_poly.pdbx_seq_one_letter_code
_entity_poly.pdbx_strand_id
1 'polypeptide(L)'
;MVAEPESENGQAYATMRSLFDHTKRVYTVKHSFLQPTDLEITDPSQIDVIRKANLASFVSSIFGSQEIGFADLNDHFLDVFVPEGGRLLKVQGALYLELKTQAFIAAMHNKSLTRTQLLYNLFPDDMEQRLLARRPGTRQLAPSETDFVNRLTSRRDILLNEINNEEALNALPDKYHWEDFLRDLSSYISKHFDAINTQQVCFFLSCKLS
;
A
#
# COMPACT_ATOMS: atom_id res chain seq x y z
N MET A 1 19.66 -6.38 7.28
CA MET A 1 18.68 -6.88 8.27
C MET A 1 17.96 -8.13 7.79
N VAL A 2 17.31 -8.13 6.61
CA VAL A 2 16.80 -9.39 5.99
C VAL A 2 17.93 -10.19 5.32
N ALA A 3 18.96 -9.51 4.79
CA ALA A 3 20.08 -10.13 4.09
C ALA A 3 21.13 -10.84 5.00
N GLU A 4 21.06 -10.66 6.33
CA GLU A 4 22.00 -11.27 7.30
C GLU A 4 21.22 -11.93 8.45
N PRO A 5 20.50 -13.02 8.17
CA PRO A 5 19.60 -13.65 9.14
C PRO A 5 20.33 -14.21 10.38
N GLU A 6 21.61 -14.56 10.24
CA GLU A 6 22.46 -15.10 11.32
C GLU A 6 23.08 -14.02 12.21
N SER A 7 22.92 -12.74 11.88
CA SER A 7 23.35 -11.66 12.78
C SER A 7 22.44 -11.58 14.01
N GLU A 8 22.95 -11.05 15.13
CA GLU A 8 22.14 -10.81 16.34
C GLU A 8 20.87 -9.99 16.03
N ASN A 9 21.02 -8.96 15.20
CA ASN A 9 19.91 -8.14 14.72
C ASN A 9 18.95 -8.91 13.80
N GLY A 10 19.46 -9.83 12.98
CA GLY A 10 18.68 -10.72 12.12
C GLY A 10 17.84 -11.70 12.92
N GLN A 11 18.41 -12.33 13.94
CA GLN A 11 17.72 -13.26 14.83
C GLN A 11 16.66 -12.55 15.70
N ALA A 12 16.98 -11.36 16.21
CA ALA A 12 16.02 -10.52 16.93
C ALA A 12 14.84 -10.12 16.05
N TYR A 13 15.11 -9.68 14.80
CA TYR A 13 14.08 -9.39 13.81
C TYR A 13 13.21 -10.62 13.50
N ALA A 14 13.82 -11.78 13.25
CA ALA A 14 13.10 -13.02 12.96
C ALA A 14 12.15 -13.42 14.11
N THR A 15 12.60 -13.27 15.36
CA THR A 15 11.79 -13.53 16.55
C THR A 15 10.62 -12.55 16.65
N MET A 16 10.87 -11.24 16.52
CA MET A 16 9.82 -10.22 16.53
C MET A 16 8.79 -10.43 15.42
N ARG A 17 9.27 -10.77 14.22
CA ARG A 17 8.43 -11.06 13.05
C ARG A 17 7.53 -12.27 13.33
N SER A 18 8.09 -13.36 13.84
CA SER A 18 7.33 -14.58 14.18
C SER A 18 6.23 -14.30 15.21
N LEU A 19 6.54 -13.57 16.28
CA LEU A 19 5.55 -13.16 17.29
C LEU A 19 4.46 -12.26 16.70
N PHE A 20 4.86 -11.30 15.87
CA PHE A 20 3.93 -10.42 15.17
C PHE A 20 2.97 -11.22 14.27
N ASP A 21 3.49 -12.12 13.44
CA ASP A 21 2.69 -12.91 12.51
C ASP A 21 1.74 -13.86 13.25
N HIS A 22 2.20 -14.51 14.33
CA HIS A 22 1.36 -15.35 15.15
C HIS A 22 0.22 -14.56 15.80
N THR A 23 0.53 -13.39 16.36
CA THR A 23 -0.47 -12.52 16.99
C THR A 23 -1.47 -12.02 15.95
N LYS A 24 -1.00 -11.53 14.80
CA LYS A 24 -1.85 -11.02 13.73
C LYS A 24 -2.83 -12.09 13.24
N ARG A 25 -2.38 -13.34 13.07
CA ARG A 25 -3.23 -14.46 12.63
C ARG A 25 -4.45 -14.70 13.52
N VAL A 26 -4.37 -14.39 14.82
CA VAL A 26 -5.51 -14.50 15.74
C VAL A 26 -6.62 -13.49 15.38
N TYR A 27 -6.25 -12.34 14.84
CA TYR A 27 -7.17 -11.26 14.45
C TYR A 27 -7.48 -11.22 12.96
N THR A 28 -6.79 -12.03 12.14
CA THR A 28 -7.06 -12.12 10.70
C THR A 28 -8.25 -13.06 10.45
N VAL A 29 -9.36 -12.52 9.93
CA VAL A 29 -10.57 -13.31 9.66
C VAL A 29 -10.71 -13.66 8.18
N LYS A 30 -10.75 -12.66 7.28
CA LYS A 30 -11.06 -12.85 5.86
C LYS A 30 -9.97 -12.38 4.89
N HIS A 31 -9.23 -11.34 5.26
CA HIS A 31 -8.34 -10.62 4.35
C HIS A 31 -6.88 -10.66 4.84
N SER A 32 -5.93 -10.45 3.94
CA SER A 32 -4.49 -10.39 4.27
C SER A 32 -4.12 -9.24 5.22
N PHE A 33 -5.01 -8.25 5.38
CA PHE A 33 -4.90 -7.12 6.30
C PHE A 33 -6.04 -7.12 7.33
N LEU A 34 -5.77 -6.56 8.51
CA LEU A 34 -6.75 -6.43 9.59
C LEU A 34 -7.75 -5.32 9.26
N GLN A 35 -9.04 -5.59 9.50
CA GLN A 35 -10.11 -4.61 9.30
C GLN A 35 -10.76 -4.29 10.65
N PRO A 36 -10.81 -3.02 11.09
CA PRO A 36 -11.42 -2.66 12.37
C PRO A 36 -12.88 -3.13 12.49
N THR A 37 -13.63 -3.06 11.39
CA THR A 37 -15.04 -3.49 11.34
C THR A 37 -15.23 -4.98 11.57
N ASP A 38 -14.32 -5.83 11.07
CA ASP A 38 -14.37 -7.28 11.29
C ASP A 38 -14.07 -7.66 12.75
N LEU A 39 -13.41 -6.76 13.48
CA LEU A 39 -13.01 -6.95 14.88
C LEU A 39 -13.91 -6.20 15.86
N GLU A 40 -14.96 -5.53 15.37
CA GLU A 40 -15.85 -4.66 16.15
C GLU A 40 -15.09 -3.58 16.95
N ILE A 41 -13.94 -3.15 16.42
CA ILE A 41 -13.09 -2.13 17.05
C ILE A 41 -13.50 -0.76 16.54
N THR A 42 -14.01 0.08 17.45
CA THR A 42 -14.39 1.48 17.18
C THR A 42 -13.50 2.49 17.89
N ASP A 43 -12.67 2.04 18.83
CA ASP A 43 -11.81 2.92 19.61
C ASP A 43 -10.67 3.50 18.73
N PRO A 44 -10.51 4.84 18.66
CA PRO A 44 -9.50 5.46 17.80
C PRO A 44 -8.07 4.99 18.08
N SER A 45 -7.72 4.73 19.35
CA SER A 45 -6.36 4.30 19.71
C SER A 45 -6.09 2.86 19.23
N GLN A 46 -7.09 1.99 19.27
CA GLN A 46 -7.00 0.64 18.74
C GLN A 46 -6.99 0.63 17.20
N ILE A 47 -7.76 1.51 16.56
CA ILE A 47 -7.70 1.71 15.11
C ILE A 47 -6.29 2.11 14.67
N ASP A 48 -5.63 3.02 15.40
CA ASP A 48 -4.24 3.40 15.11
C ASP A 48 -3.26 2.22 15.27
N VAL A 49 -3.46 1.34 16.26
CA VAL A 49 -2.68 0.10 16.40
C VAL A 49 -2.88 -0.82 15.20
N ILE A 50 -4.12 -1.01 14.74
CA ILE A 50 -4.43 -1.79 13.54
C ILE A 50 -3.73 -1.21 12.32
N ARG A 51 -3.77 0.11 12.14
CA ARG A 51 -3.11 0.79 11.02
C ARG A 51 -1.60 0.59 11.04
N LYS A 52 -0.95 0.67 12.21
CA LYS A 52 0.48 0.36 12.38
C LYS A 52 0.79 -1.09 12.04
N ALA A 53 -0.03 -2.04 12.49
CA ALA A 53 0.13 -3.45 12.19
C ALA A 53 -0.04 -3.75 10.69
N ASN A 54 -1.00 -3.11 10.03
CA ASN A 54 -1.20 -3.23 8.60
C ASN A 54 -0.03 -2.63 7.80
N LEU A 55 0.49 -1.47 8.22
CA LEU A 55 1.69 -0.89 7.59
C LEU A 55 2.91 -1.81 7.74
N ALA A 56 3.14 -2.35 8.94
CA ALA A 56 4.21 -3.31 9.18
C ALA A 56 4.03 -4.58 8.31
N SER A 57 2.81 -5.10 8.21
CA SER A 57 2.50 -6.23 7.32
C SER A 57 2.81 -5.94 5.86
N PHE A 58 2.41 -4.76 5.38
CA PHE A 58 2.63 -4.32 4.01
C PHE A 58 4.12 -4.23 3.71
N VAL A 59 4.86 -3.50 4.55
CA VAL A 59 6.31 -3.28 4.39
C VAL A 59 7.06 -4.61 4.48
N SER A 60 6.77 -5.46 5.46
CA SER A 60 7.43 -6.76 5.57
C SER A 60 7.11 -7.70 4.41
N SER A 61 5.94 -7.58 3.77
CA SER A 61 5.63 -8.37 2.56
C SER A 61 6.42 -7.90 1.34
N ILE A 62 6.73 -6.60 1.26
CA ILE A 62 7.53 -6.02 0.19
C ILE A 62 9.03 -6.29 0.38
N PHE A 63 9.55 -6.19 1.60
CA PHE A 63 10.99 -6.33 1.90
C PHE A 63 11.41 -7.72 2.39
N GLY A 64 10.47 -8.59 2.71
CA GLY A 64 10.72 -9.93 3.29
C GLY A 64 10.32 -11.07 2.35
N SER A 65 9.91 -12.20 2.92
CA SER A 65 9.20 -13.24 2.17
C SER A 65 7.87 -12.66 1.70
N GLN A 66 7.63 -12.68 0.39
CA GLN A 66 6.43 -12.12 -0.25
C GLN A 66 5.18 -12.94 0.11
N GLU A 67 4.76 -12.88 1.36
CA GLU A 67 3.62 -13.63 1.91
C GLU A 67 2.28 -13.08 1.42
N ILE A 68 2.21 -11.76 1.20
CA ILE A 68 1.05 -11.08 0.62
C ILE A 68 1.36 -10.80 -0.85
N GLY A 69 0.52 -11.32 -1.74
CA GLY A 69 0.66 -11.12 -3.19
C GLY A 69 0.42 -9.67 -3.60
N PHE A 70 0.96 -9.28 -4.76
CA PHE A 70 0.80 -7.92 -5.30
C PHE A 70 -0.66 -7.50 -5.50
N ALA A 71 -1.56 -8.42 -5.83
CA ALA A 71 -2.99 -8.15 -5.96
C ALA A 71 -3.58 -7.67 -4.62
N ASP A 72 -3.33 -8.42 -3.53
CA ASP A 72 -3.80 -8.05 -2.20
C ASP A 72 -3.17 -6.74 -1.72
N LEU A 73 -1.88 -6.53 -1.97
CA LEU A 73 -1.19 -5.27 -1.64
C LEU A 73 -1.81 -4.09 -2.38
N ASN A 74 -2.12 -4.26 -3.67
CA ASN A 74 -2.79 -3.25 -4.47
C ASN A 74 -4.17 -2.91 -3.90
N ASP A 75 -4.98 -3.93 -3.61
CA ASP A 75 -6.38 -3.75 -3.19
C ASP A 75 -6.49 -3.03 -1.84
N HIS A 76 -5.51 -3.28 -0.95
CA HIS A 76 -5.51 -2.70 0.40
C HIS A 76 -4.62 -1.45 0.54
N PHE A 77 -3.93 -1.00 -0.52
CA PHE A 77 -2.99 0.13 -0.40
C PHE A 77 -3.63 1.37 0.22
N LEU A 78 -4.84 1.73 -0.25
CA LEU A 78 -5.53 2.92 0.27
C LEU A 78 -5.93 2.76 1.73
N ASP A 79 -6.29 1.56 2.19
CA ASP A 79 -6.64 1.30 3.59
C ASP A 79 -5.43 1.35 4.52
N VAL A 80 -4.27 0.91 4.01
CA VAL A 80 -3.02 0.92 4.78
C VAL A 80 -2.42 2.33 4.86
N PHE A 81 -2.36 3.05 3.74
CA PHE A 81 -1.62 4.30 3.64
C PHE A 81 -2.47 5.55 3.86
N VAL A 82 -3.78 5.49 3.60
CA VAL A 82 -4.69 6.65 3.71
C VAL A 82 -5.65 6.43 4.88
N PRO A 83 -5.60 7.29 5.93
CA PRO A 83 -6.58 7.24 7.01
C PRO A 83 -8.02 7.29 6.47
N GLU A 84 -8.97 6.72 7.20
CA GLU A 84 -10.39 6.81 6.86
C GLU A 84 -10.85 8.28 6.76
N GLY A 85 -11.61 8.60 5.70
CA GLY A 85 -11.99 9.98 5.37
C GLY A 85 -10.83 10.89 4.91
N GLY A 86 -9.59 10.38 4.93
CA GLY A 86 -8.39 11.09 4.49
C GLY A 86 -8.29 11.22 2.97
N ARG A 87 -7.54 12.23 2.53
CA ARG A 87 -7.20 12.43 1.11
C ARG A 87 -5.89 11.72 0.75
N LEU A 88 -5.81 11.20 -0.47
CA LEU A 88 -4.56 10.64 -0.98
C LEU A 88 -3.53 11.75 -1.19
N LEU A 89 -2.41 11.70 -0.45
CA LEU A 89 -1.33 12.66 -0.58
C LEU A 89 -0.49 12.40 -1.83
N LYS A 90 0.19 13.42 -2.34
CA LYS A 90 1.02 13.32 -3.56
C LYS A 90 2.06 12.19 -3.47
N VAL A 91 2.73 12.06 -2.33
CA VAL A 91 3.74 11.00 -2.12
C VAL A 91 3.10 9.60 -2.07
N GLN A 92 1.92 9.46 -1.48
CA GLN A 92 1.18 8.21 -1.43
C GLN A 92 0.68 7.81 -2.82
N GLY A 93 0.18 8.76 -3.61
CA GLY A 93 -0.22 8.52 -4.99
C GLY A 93 0.95 8.09 -5.88
N ALA A 94 2.14 8.66 -5.68
CA ALA A 94 3.34 8.21 -6.39
C ALA A 94 3.68 6.74 -6.05
N LEU A 95 3.70 6.40 -4.76
CA LEU A 95 3.94 5.01 -4.32
C LEU A 95 2.88 4.04 -4.84
N TYR A 96 1.60 4.44 -4.85
CA TYR A 96 0.53 3.59 -5.32
C TYR A 96 0.65 3.29 -6.82
N LEU A 97 1.03 4.30 -7.60
CA LEU A 97 1.25 4.15 -9.04
C LEU A 97 2.39 3.17 -9.33
N GLU A 98 3.48 3.26 -8.59
CA GLU A 98 4.61 2.36 -8.77
C GLU A 98 4.28 0.95 -8.27
N LEU A 99 3.57 0.78 -7.15
CA LEU A 99 3.06 -0.53 -6.72
C LEU A 99 2.21 -1.20 -7.81
N LYS A 100 1.27 -0.48 -8.41
CA LYS A 100 0.43 -0.98 -9.52
C LYS A 100 1.27 -1.42 -10.71
N THR A 101 2.33 -0.68 -11.00
CA THR A 101 3.24 -0.98 -12.11
C THR A 101 4.06 -2.24 -11.82
N GLN A 102 4.60 -2.38 -10.60
CA GLN A 102 5.30 -3.59 -10.16
C GLN A 102 4.35 -4.80 -10.15
N ALA A 103 3.11 -4.62 -9.72
CA ALA A 103 2.07 -5.65 -9.77
C ALA A 103 1.78 -6.11 -11.20
N PHE A 104 1.73 -5.17 -12.16
CA PHE A 104 1.57 -5.50 -13.57
C PHE A 104 2.76 -6.29 -14.11
N ILE A 105 3.98 -5.82 -13.88
CA ILE A 105 5.22 -6.49 -14.30
C ILE A 105 5.30 -7.91 -13.73
N ALA A 106 4.99 -8.08 -12.44
CA ALA A 106 5.00 -9.39 -11.78
C ALA A 106 3.95 -10.36 -12.32
N ALA A 107 2.80 -9.85 -12.80
CA ALA A 107 1.67 -10.67 -13.21
C ALA A 107 1.47 -10.80 -14.73
N MET A 108 2.16 -10.02 -15.57
CA MET A 108 1.92 -9.99 -17.03
C MET A 108 2.26 -11.31 -17.77
N HIS A 109 3.05 -12.18 -17.13
CA HIS A 109 3.35 -13.53 -17.63
C HIS A 109 2.40 -14.60 -17.08
N ASN A 110 1.50 -14.25 -16.15
CA ASN A 110 0.50 -15.17 -15.64
C ASN A 110 -0.57 -15.44 -16.72
N LYS A 111 -0.89 -16.71 -16.93
CA LYS A 111 -1.84 -17.15 -17.97
C LYS A 111 -3.31 -17.11 -17.52
N SER A 112 -3.59 -16.77 -16.25
CA SER A 112 -4.96 -16.73 -15.73
C SER A 112 -5.81 -15.57 -16.27
N LEU A 113 -5.18 -14.47 -16.67
CA LEU A 113 -5.83 -13.27 -17.21
C LEU A 113 -5.12 -12.84 -18.49
N THR A 114 -5.85 -12.22 -19.42
CA THR A 114 -5.21 -11.50 -20.52
C THR A 114 -4.46 -10.28 -19.98
N ARG A 115 -3.39 -9.86 -20.65
CA ARG A 115 -2.62 -8.67 -20.26
C ARG A 115 -3.50 -7.42 -20.17
N THR A 116 -4.46 -7.26 -21.09
CA THR A 116 -5.42 -6.16 -21.06
C THR A 116 -6.34 -6.22 -19.85
N GLN A 117 -6.89 -7.39 -19.50
CA GLN A 117 -7.70 -7.53 -18.28
C GLN A 117 -6.88 -7.22 -17.02
N LEU A 118 -5.66 -7.74 -16.93
CA LEU A 118 -4.74 -7.42 -15.84
C LEU A 118 -4.49 -5.91 -15.73
N LEU A 119 -4.25 -5.25 -16.86
CA LEU A 119 -4.03 -3.81 -16.91
C LEU A 119 -5.24 -3.03 -16.38
N TYR A 120 -6.45 -3.34 -16.84
CA TYR A 120 -7.66 -2.64 -16.37
C TYR A 120 -8.03 -2.97 -14.92
N ASN A 121 -7.67 -4.15 -14.42
CA ASN A 121 -7.83 -4.47 -12.99
C ASN A 121 -6.92 -3.60 -12.11
N LEU A 122 -5.67 -3.37 -12.53
CA LEU A 122 -4.70 -2.57 -11.78
C LEU A 122 -4.89 -1.06 -11.99
N PHE A 123 -5.27 -0.64 -13.20
CA PHE A 123 -5.43 0.75 -13.62
C PHE A 123 -6.87 1.00 -14.11
N PRO A 124 -7.87 0.97 -13.21
CA PRO A 124 -9.26 1.00 -13.62
C PRO A 124 -9.72 2.42 -13.97
N ASP A 125 -10.77 2.52 -14.82
CA ASP A 125 -11.39 3.79 -15.21
C ASP A 125 -12.14 4.49 -14.06
N ASP A 126 -12.55 3.73 -13.05
CA ASP A 126 -13.39 4.20 -11.95
C ASP A 126 -12.60 4.70 -10.73
N MET A 127 -11.29 4.94 -10.89
CA MET A 127 -10.40 5.33 -9.79
C MET A 127 -10.84 6.63 -9.10
N GLU A 128 -11.37 7.59 -9.86
CA GLU A 128 -11.94 8.83 -9.31
C GLU A 128 -13.12 8.54 -8.37
N GLN A 129 -14.07 7.72 -8.81
CA GLN A 129 -15.23 7.33 -8.02
C GLN A 129 -14.81 6.57 -6.75
N ARG A 130 -13.80 5.69 -6.85
CA ARG A 130 -13.26 4.97 -5.69
C ARG A 130 -12.65 5.93 -4.66
N LEU A 131 -11.90 6.94 -5.08
CA LEU A 131 -11.31 7.93 -4.18
C LEU A 131 -12.39 8.82 -3.53
N LEU A 132 -13.45 9.18 -4.26
CA LEU A 132 -14.59 9.93 -3.71
C LEU A 132 -15.40 9.10 -2.72
N ALA A 133 -15.64 7.81 -3.00
CA ALA A 133 -16.38 6.92 -2.12
C ALA A 133 -15.75 6.77 -0.73
N ARG A 134 -14.42 6.91 -0.63
CA ARG A 134 -13.69 6.90 0.65
C ARG A 134 -13.90 8.13 1.51
N ARG A 135 -14.48 9.21 0.96
CA ARG A 135 -14.70 10.47 1.67
C ARG A 135 -16.15 10.92 1.51
N PRO A 136 -17.07 10.29 2.25
CA PRO A 136 -18.49 10.64 2.20
C PRO A 136 -18.70 12.15 2.41
N GLY A 137 -19.49 12.77 1.54
CA GLY A 137 -19.79 14.21 1.60
C GLY A 137 -18.89 15.09 0.71
N THR A 138 -17.80 14.56 0.16
CA THR A 138 -16.94 15.28 -0.79
C THR A 138 -17.38 15.02 -2.23
N ARG A 139 -17.52 16.07 -3.05
CA ARG A 139 -17.94 15.96 -4.47
C ARG A 139 -16.82 16.14 -5.49
N GLN A 140 -15.63 16.50 -5.04
CA GLN A 140 -14.50 16.82 -5.92
C GLN A 140 -13.23 16.18 -5.37
N LEU A 141 -12.36 15.72 -6.28
CA LEU A 141 -11.04 15.25 -5.90
C LEU A 141 -10.19 16.39 -5.34
N ALA A 142 -9.32 16.06 -4.39
CA ALA A 142 -8.26 16.97 -3.99
C ALA A 142 -7.24 17.10 -5.13
N PRO A 143 -6.46 18.20 -5.22
CA PRO A 143 -5.49 18.38 -6.29
C PRO A 143 -4.48 17.22 -6.43
N SER A 144 -4.08 16.61 -5.31
CA SER A 144 -3.18 15.44 -5.31
C SER A 144 -3.83 14.17 -5.86
N GLU A 145 -5.15 14.02 -5.72
CA GLU A 145 -5.89 12.88 -6.26
C GLU A 145 -6.17 13.07 -7.75
N THR A 146 -6.50 14.29 -8.19
CA THR A 146 -6.61 14.60 -9.62
C THR A 146 -5.28 14.34 -10.33
N ASP A 147 -4.16 14.79 -9.76
CA ASP A 147 -2.82 14.49 -10.28
C ASP A 147 -2.57 12.97 -10.37
N PHE A 148 -2.91 12.24 -9.30
CA PHE A 148 -2.78 10.78 -9.28
C PHE A 148 -3.62 10.09 -10.36
N VAL A 149 -4.91 10.44 -10.49
CA VAL A 149 -5.81 9.85 -11.50
C VAL A 149 -5.29 10.13 -12.90
N ASN A 150 -4.86 11.37 -13.20
CA ASN A 150 -4.29 11.71 -14.50
C ASN A 150 -3.04 10.87 -14.80
N ARG A 151 -2.13 10.72 -13.83
CA ARG A 151 -0.92 9.90 -13.98
C ARG A 151 -1.23 8.41 -14.11
N LEU A 152 -2.23 7.91 -13.40
CA LEU A 152 -2.72 6.54 -13.48
C LEU A 152 -3.26 6.23 -14.88
N THR A 153 -4.09 7.12 -15.43
CA THR A 153 -4.60 7.04 -16.81
C THR A 153 -3.45 7.09 -17.82
N SER A 154 -2.53 8.05 -17.70
CA SER A 154 -1.38 8.13 -18.61
C SER A 154 -0.49 6.89 -18.56
N ARG A 155 -0.21 6.34 -17.36
CA ARG A 155 0.57 5.09 -17.22
C ARG A 155 -0.14 3.93 -17.90
N ARG A 156 -1.46 3.82 -17.74
CA ARG A 156 -2.26 2.81 -18.43
C ARG A 156 -2.17 2.96 -19.94
N ASP A 157 -2.35 4.16 -20.48
CA ASP A 157 -2.33 4.37 -21.93
C ASP A 157 -0.97 4.01 -22.54
N ILE A 158 0.13 4.33 -21.84
CA ILE A 158 1.48 3.91 -22.23
C ILE A 158 1.58 2.38 -22.26
N LEU A 159 1.19 1.71 -21.16
CA LEU A 159 1.26 0.24 -21.07
C LEU A 159 0.33 -0.46 -22.06
N LEU A 160 -0.83 0.12 -22.35
CA LEU A 160 -1.81 -0.40 -23.30
C LEU A 160 -1.28 -0.34 -24.74
N ASN A 161 -0.61 0.76 -25.10
CA ASN A 161 0.00 0.92 -26.43
C ASN A 161 1.11 -0.11 -26.68
N GLU A 162 1.83 -0.51 -25.62
CA GLU A 162 2.93 -1.48 -25.67
C GLU A 162 2.47 -2.93 -25.42
N ILE A 163 1.18 -3.19 -25.17
CA ILE A 163 0.69 -4.45 -24.58
C ILE A 163 0.89 -5.71 -25.44
N ASN A 164 1.01 -5.51 -26.76
CA ASN A 164 1.25 -6.56 -27.74
C ASN A 164 2.72 -6.61 -28.21
N ASN A 165 3.57 -5.71 -27.73
CA ASN A 165 4.98 -5.65 -28.04
C ASN A 165 5.79 -6.35 -26.93
N GLU A 166 6.23 -7.58 -27.19
CA GLU A 166 6.98 -8.36 -26.21
C GLU A 166 8.33 -7.74 -25.83
N GLU A 167 9.02 -7.07 -26.76
CA GLU A 167 10.28 -6.38 -26.48
C GLU A 167 10.06 -5.22 -25.50
N ALA A 168 9.01 -4.42 -25.73
CA ALA A 168 8.65 -3.32 -24.83
C ALA A 168 8.25 -3.82 -23.44
N LEU A 169 7.48 -4.92 -23.37
CA LEU A 169 7.09 -5.52 -22.09
C LEU A 169 8.29 -6.09 -21.33
N ASN A 170 9.21 -6.76 -22.03
CA ASN A 170 10.42 -7.31 -21.42
C ASN A 170 11.38 -6.22 -20.92
N ALA A 171 11.30 -5.01 -21.47
CA ALA A 171 12.06 -3.84 -21.02
C ALA A 171 11.42 -3.10 -19.83
N LEU A 172 10.19 -3.46 -19.40
CA LEU A 172 9.53 -2.79 -18.27
C LEU A 172 10.28 -2.90 -16.93
N PRO A 173 10.88 -4.05 -16.55
CA PRO A 173 11.68 -4.14 -15.33
C PRO A 173 12.87 -3.17 -15.32
N ASP A 174 13.50 -2.93 -16.47
CA ASP A 174 14.61 -1.98 -16.63
C ASP A 174 14.13 -0.52 -16.68
N LYS A 175 12.88 -0.29 -17.09
CA LYS A 175 12.27 1.06 -17.10
C LYS A 175 11.72 1.46 -15.73
N TYR A 176 11.20 0.49 -14.99
CA TYR A 176 10.54 0.65 -13.70
C TYR A 176 11.24 -0.22 -12.67
N HIS A 177 12.42 0.23 -12.24
CA HIS A 177 13.26 -0.53 -11.32
C HIS A 177 12.56 -0.80 -9.99
N TRP A 178 12.65 -2.05 -9.55
CA TRP A 178 12.16 -2.47 -8.25
C TRP A 178 12.86 -1.74 -7.10
N GLU A 179 14.18 -1.51 -7.24
CA GLU A 179 15.02 -0.85 -6.24
C GLU A 179 14.61 0.61 -6.02
N ASP A 180 14.16 1.28 -7.09
CA ASP A 180 13.68 2.66 -7.00
C ASP A 180 12.37 2.71 -6.19
N PHE A 181 11.45 1.77 -6.45
CA PHE A 181 10.24 1.63 -5.64
C PHE A 181 10.55 1.31 -4.17
N LEU A 182 11.47 0.37 -3.90
CA LEU A 182 11.89 0.03 -2.54
C LEU A 182 12.48 1.24 -1.81
N ARG A 183 13.32 2.03 -2.50
CA ARG A 183 13.93 3.23 -1.94
C ARG A 183 12.89 4.29 -1.60
N ASP A 184 11.94 4.52 -2.50
CA ASP A 184 10.85 5.49 -2.29
C ASP A 184 9.95 5.06 -1.13
N LEU A 185 9.59 3.78 -1.05
CA LEU A 185 8.82 3.23 0.05
C LEU A 185 9.57 3.39 1.39
N SER A 186 10.86 3.01 1.42
CA SER A 186 11.70 3.16 2.62
C SER A 186 11.80 4.62 3.09
N SER A 187 11.97 5.55 2.14
CA SER A 187 12.00 7.00 2.41
C SER A 187 10.68 7.51 2.97
N TYR A 188 9.55 7.04 2.43
CA TYR A 188 8.22 7.37 2.94
C TYR A 188 8.03 6.86 4.37
N ILE A 189 8.32 5.59 4.64
CA ILE A 189 8.17 5.02 5.98
C ILE A 189 9.03 5.78 6.98
N SER A 190 10.32 6.02 6.67
CA SER A 190 11.23 6.72 7.58
C SER A 190 10.76 8.14 7.95
N LYS A 191 10.16 8.87 7.01
CA LYS A 191 9.67 10.24 7.24
C LYS A 191 8.33 10.30 7.97
N HIS A 192 7.50 9.28 7.79
CA HIS A 192 6.15 9.26 8.35
C HIS A 192 6.06 8.42 9.64
N PHE A 193 7.10 7.67 10.01
CA PHE A 193 7.16 6.86 11.23
C PHE A 193 7.00 7.71 12.50
N ASP A 194 7.65 8.88 12.56
CA ASP A 194 7.53 9.80 13.70
C ASP A 194 6.11 10.38 13.82
N ALA A 195 5.49 10.75 12.70
CA ALA A 195 4.10 11.24 12.68
C ALA A 195 3.10 10.14 13.12
N ILE A 196 3.37 8.88 12.76
CA ILE A 196 2.57 7.71 13.15
C ILE A 196 2.76 7.37 14.65
N ASN A 197 3.89 7.71 15.26
CA ASN A 197 4.14 7.49 16.70
C ASN A 197 3.73 8.64 17.62
N THR A 198 3.61 9.88 17.11
CA THR A 198 3.39 11.07 17.96
C THR A 198 1.90 11.41 18.19
N GLN A 199 0.94 10.74 17.55
CA GLN A 199 -0.50 11.04 17.74
C GLN A 199 -1.04 10.74 19.16
N GLN A 200 -0.26 10.08 20.04
CA GLN A 200 -0.63 9.88 21.44
C GLN A 200 -0.59 11.17 22.30
N VAL A 201 0.08 12.25 21.87
CA VAL A 201 0.32 13.40 22.76
C VAL A 201 -0.68 14.55 22.58
N CYS A 202 -1.27 14.73 21.40
CA CYS A 202 -2.13 15.90 21.15
C CYS A 202 -3.59 15.77 21.63
N PHE A 203 -4.12 14.56 21.84
CA PHE A 203 -5.50 14.41 22.33
C PHE A 203 -5.67 14.80 23.81
N PHE A 204 -4.58 14.80 24.60
CA PHE A 204 -4.65 15.19 26.02
C PHE A 204 -4.66 16.71 26.26
N LEU A 205 -4.25 17.52 25.27
CA LEU A 205 -4.18 18.98 25.43
C LEU A 205 -5.49 19.70 25.07
N SER A 206 -6.36 19.09 24.25
CA SER A 206 -7.66 19.68 23.91
C SER A 206 -8.80 19.36 24.90
N CYS A 207 -8.62 18.42 25.84
CA CYS A 207 -9.60 18.11 26.88
C CYS A 207 -9.35 18.80 28.24
N LYS A 208 -8.35 19.69 28.35
CA LYS A 208 -8.11 20.49 29.57
C LYS A 208 -8.53 21.96 29.46
N LEU A 209 -9.19 22.35 28.36
CA LEU A 209 -9.71 23.70 28.14
C LEU A 209 -11.17 23.63 27.66
N SER A 210 -12.05 23.10 28.51
CA SER A 210 -13.49 23.38 28.53
C SER A 210 -14.05 23.04 29.91
#